data_AF-A0A7J6QNL3-F1
#
_entry.id   AF-A0A7J6QNL3-F1
#
_cell.length_a   1.000
_cell.length_b   1.000
_cell.length_c   1.000
_cell.angle_alpha   90.00
_cell.angle_beta   90.00
_cell.angle_gamma   90.00
#
_symmetry.space_group_name_H-M   'P 1'
#
loop_
_entity.id
_entity.type
_entity.pdbx_description
1 polymer ?
#
loop_
_entity_poly.entity_id
_entity_poly.type
_entity_poly.pdbx_seq_one_letter_code
_entity_poly.pdbx_strand_id
1 'polypeptide(L)'
;MFGSCDSTDCSSGGEDSDKPSIRKPLLPPAAKGRKETKGHQHHHTLQDLANNLVTKSCKSRFDEACTLCGYSIPVALSSAARNFHDMTDQFILGHLGTEYLAACGVAGIWTFLFDVMVLESVIQLSTLCSQAFGAGNYTLVGEWFQLGLCCFTLMCVPVIVTRWFTADFL
;
A
#
# COMPACT_ATOMS: atom_id res chain seq x y z
N MET A 1 17.48 -46.14 1.79
CA MET A 1 16.05 -46.23 1.45
C MET A 1 15.46 -44.87 1.78
N PHE A 2 15.41 -43.97 0.79
CA PHE A 2 14.21 -43.70 -0.03
C PHE A 2 13.07 -43.21 0.87
N GLY A 3 12.58 -41.98 0.79
CA GLY A 3 12.52 -41.08 -0.37
C GLY A 3 11.04 -40.74 -0.62
N SER A 4 10.82 -39.50 -1.10
CA SER A 4 9.57 -38.87 -1.55
C SER A 4 8.70 -38.20 -0.47
N CYS A 5 8.36 -36.90 -0.53
CA CYS A 5 8.39 -35.90 -1.61
C CYS A 5 8.00 -36.43 -2.99
N ASP A 6 6.70 -36.47 -3.27
CA ASP A 6 6.18 -36.00 -4.55
C ASP A 6 4.66 -35.76 -4.36
N SER A 7 4.18 -34.53 -4.47
CA SER A 7 3.88 -33.81 -5.71
C SER A 7 2.71 -34.40 -6.48
N THR A 8 1.64 -33.63 -6.47
CA THR A 8 0.89 -33.25 -7.67
C THR A 8 0.51 -31.79 -7.34
N ASP A 9 1.11 -30.74 -7.91
CA ASP A 9 1.49 -30.49 -9.31
C ASP A 9 0.39 -31.00 -10.25
N CYS A 10 -0.15 -30.23 -11.18
CA CYS A 10 0.46 -29.24 -12.06
C CYS A 10 -0.75 -28.67 -12.82
N SER A 11 -0.84 -27.39 -13.15
CA SER A 11 -0.44 -26.83 -14.44
C SER A 11 -1.29 -25.55 -14.59
N SER A 12 -0.87 -24.43 -15.17
CA SER A 12 0.17 -24.13 -16.15
C SER A 12 0.45 -22.62 -16.00
N GLY A 13 1.68 -22.12 -15.91
CA GLY A 13 2.65 -22.04 -17.02
C GLY A 13 2.51 -20.65 -17.69
N GLY A 14 3.50 -19.77 -17.80
CA GLY A 14 4.93 -19.85 -17.56
C GLY A 14 5.61 -19.01 -18.63
N GLU A 15 6.27 -17.92 -18.25
CA GLU A 15 7.45 -17.38 -18.93
C GLU A 15 8.43 -16.91 -17.85
N ASP A 16 9.24 -17.89 -17.44
CA ASP A 16 10.61 -17.72 -16.96
C ASP A 16 11.39 -16.86 -17.96
N SER A 17 12.04 -15.80 -17.46
CA SER A 17 13.38 -15.44 -17.94
C SER A 17 14.06 -14.54 -16.92
N ASP A 18 15.07 -15.14 -16.28
CA ASP A 18 16.30 -14.50 -15.89
C ASP A 18 16.31 -13.68 -14.58
N LYS A 19 16.60 -14.40 -13.49
CA LYS A 19 17.43 -13.85 -12.42
C LYS A 19 18.84 -14.39 -12.65
N PRO A 20 19.79 -13.58 -13.14
CA PRO A 20 20.71 -12.94 -12.21
C PRO A 20 21.31 -11.58 -12.68
N SER A 21 21.65 -10.72 -11.71
CA SER A 21 22.39 -9.45 -11.88
C SER A 21 21.52 -8.31 -12.42
N ILE A 22 21.11 -7.34 -11.61
CA ILE A 22 21.95 -6.19 -11.30
C ILE A 22 21.72 -5.78 -9.84
N ARG A 23 22.74 -6.02 -9.01
CA ARG A 23 23.02 -5.12 -7.88
C ARG A 23 23.12 -3.70 -8.43
N LYS A 24 22.19 -2.82 -8.08
CA LYS A 24 22.52 -1.40 -7.93
C LYS A 24 22.68 -1.12 -6.44
N PRO A 25 23.90 -0.88 -5.95
CA PRO A 25 24.09 -0.39 -4.60
C PRO A 25 23.50 1.02 -4.54
N LEU A 26 22.51 1.25 -3.68
CA LEU A 26 22.11 2.61 -3.30
C LEU A 26 23.18 3.19 -2.35
N LEU A 27 24.36 3.46 -2.90
CA LEU A 27 25.26 4.49 -2.39
C LEU A 27 25.31 5.58 -3.47
N PRO A 28 24.90 6.82 -3.18
CA PRO A 28 25.05 7.90 -4.15
C PRO A 28 26.54 8.14 -4.44
N PRO A 29 26.94 8.43 -5.69
CA PRO A 29 28.31 8.76 -6.04
C PRO A 29 28.60 10.19 -5.57
N ALA A 30 28.99 10.34 -4.30
CA ALA A 30 29.60 11.58 -3.81
C ALA A 30 31.10 11.59 -4.14
N ALA A 31 31.41 11.59 -5.44
CA ALA A 31 32.70 12.06 -5.91
C ALA A 31 32.71 13.59 -5.80
N LYS A 32 33.09 14.12 -4.63
CA LYS A 32 33.51 15.52 -4.47
C LYS A 32 34.91 15.51 -3.87
N GLY A 33 35.87 15.94 -4.68
CA GLY A 33 37.27 15.59 -4.52
C GLY A 33 38.03 16.22 -3.36
N ARG A 34 39.27 15.74 -3.25
CA ARG A 34 40.46 16.31 -2.56
C ARG A 34 40.40 16.26 -1.03
N LYS A 35 41.43 15.79 -0.29
CA LYS A 35 42.88 15.73 -0.54
C LYS A 35 43.50 14.50 0.15
N GLU A 36 44.48 13.88 -0.49
CA GLU A 36 45.49 13.06 0.20
C GLU A 36 46.24 13.91 1.24
N THR A 37 46.43 13.42 2.46
CA THR A 37 47.72 13.56 3.16
C THR A 37 47.88 12.53 4.30
N LYS A 38 48.86 11.64 4.11
CA LYS A 38 49.75 10.97 5.09
C LYS A 38 49.16 10.20 6.28
N GLY A 39 49.42 8.89 6.24
CA GLY A 39 49.32 7.98 7.37
C GLY A 39 50.26 8.35 8.51
N HIS A 40 49.67 8.60 9.68
CA HIS A 40 49.98 7.96 10.97
C HIS A 40 49.00 8.40 12.08
N GLN A 41 48.13 9.38 11.83
CA GLN A 41 47.11 9.94 12.75
C GLN A 41 45.66 9.50 12.41
N HIS A 42 45.50 8.39 11.68
CA HIS A 42 44.28 8.15 10.89
C HIS A 42 43.09 7.58 11.70
N HIS A 43 43.31 7.03 12.89
CA HIS A 43 42.28 6.30 13.63
C HIS A 43 41.22 7.23 14.27
N HIS A 44 41.59 8.45 14.69
CA HIS A 44 40.67 9.42 15.31
C HIS A 44 39.81 10.18 14.29
N THR A 45 40.30 10.42 13.07
CA THR A 45 39.60 11.23 12.05
C THR A 45 38.49 10.45 11.33
N LEU A 46 38.65 9.14 11.12
CA LEU A 46 37.59 8.29 10.57
C LEU A 46 36.45 8.08 11.56
N GLN A 47 36.78 8.02 12.85
CA GLN A 47 35.79 7.93 13.92
C GLN A 47 34.96 9.22 14.00
N ASP A 48 35.57 10.37 13.75
CA ASP A 48 34.88 11.66 13.72
C ASP A 48 33.98 11.83 12.48
N LEU A 49 34.43 11.38 11.30
CA LEU A 49 33.58 11.31 10.10
C LEU A 49 32.40 10.34 10.28
N ALA A 50 32.64 9.18 10.90
CA ALA A 50 31.59 8.21 11.23
C ALA A 50 30.55 8.81 12.20
N ASN A 51 31.01 9.49 13.26
CA ASN A 51 30.13 10.20 14.20
C ASN A 51 29.32 11.30 13.51
N ASN A 52 29.92 12.08 12.61
CA ASN A 52 29.23 13.13 11.86
C ASN A 52 28.18 12.58 10.87
N LEU A 53 28.48 11.46 10.19
CA LEU A 53 27.53 10.79 9.29
C LEU A 53 26.35 10.19 10.07
N VAL A 54 26.62 9.55 11.22
CA VAL A 54 25.59 9.06 12.14
C VAL A 54 24.71 10.22 12.62
N THR A 55 25.33 11.33 13.03
CA THR A 55 24.59 12.51 13.53
C THR A 55 23.74 13.15 12.43
N LYS A 56 24.25 13.23 11.18
CA LYS A 56 23.47 13.72 10.03
C LYS A 56 22.31 12.80 9.67
N SER A 57 22.52 11.49 9.67
CA SER A 57 21.47 10.51 9.38
C SER A 57 20.36 10.60 10.43
N CYS A 58 20.74 10.67 11.71
CA CYS A 58 19.79 10.82 12.83
C CYS A 58 18.97 12.12 12.71
N LYS A 59 19.61 13.24 12.38
CA LYS A 59 18.91 14.52 12.17
C LYS A 59 17.98 14.48 10.94
N SER A 60 18.41 13.87 9.84
CA SER A 60 17.58 13.70 8.62
C SER A 60 16.33 12.87 8.90
N ARG A 61 16.48 11.75 9.62
CA ARG A 61 15.35 10.88 9.99
C ARG A 61 14.33 11.61 10.89
N PHE A 62 14.81 12.43 11.83
CA PHE A 62 13.93 13.23 12.67
C PHE A 62 13.19 14.33 11.91
N ASP A 63 13.86 15.00 10.97
CA ASP A 63 13.25 16.05 10.13
C ASP A 63 12.16 15.48 9.20
N GLU A 64 12.45 14.33 8.58
CA GLU A 64 11.49 13.58 7.78
C GLU A 64 10.30 13.11 8.64
N ALA A 65 10.56 12.56 9.82
CA ALA A 65 9.51 12.10 10.74
C ALA A 65 8.61 13.24 11.21
N CYS A 66 9.18 14.39 11.59
CA CYS A 66 8.40 15.58 11.96
C CYS A 66 7.54 16.08 10.79
N THR A 67 8.07 16.05 9.56
CA THR A 67 7.31 16.43 8.37
C THR A 67 6.15 15.47 8.11
N LEU A 68 6.40 14.15 8.20
CA LEU A 68 5.36 13.11 8.11
C LEU A 68 4.29 13.26 9.19
N CYS A 69 4.68 13.60 10.43
CA CYS A 69 3.74 13.89 11.51
C CYS A 69 2.87 15.12 11.21
N GLY A 70 3.41 16.14 10.53
CA GLY A 70 2.63 17.29 10.07
C GLY A 70 1.53 16.90 9.06
N TYR A 71 1.83 15.97 8.16
CA TYR A 71 0.87 15.45 7.18
C TYR A 71 -0.12 14.43 7.75
N SER A 72 0.26 13.69 8.78
CA SER A 72 -0.64 12.70 9.40
C SER A 72 -1.76 13.34 10.23
N ILE A 73 -1.58 14.57 10.73
CA ILE A 73 -2.62 15.32 11.47
C ILE A 73 -3.91 15.48 10.64
N PRO A 74 -3.91 16.08 9.43
CA PRO A 74 -5.12 16.22 8.64
C PRO A 74 -5.70 14.87 8.18
N VAL A 75 -4.85 13.87 7.96
CA VAL A 75 -5.30 12.50 7.62
C VAL A 75 -6.02 11.86 8.78
N ALA A 76 -5.46 11.92 10.00
CA ALA A 76 -6.09 11.39 11.20
C ALA A 76 -7.41 12.08 11.51
N LEU A 77 -7.46 13.41 11.33
CA LEU A 77 -8.70 14.18 11.48
C LEU A 77 -9.77 13.74 10.47
N SER A 78 -9.38 13.54 9.21
CA SER A 78 -10.28 13.07 8.16
C SER A 78 -10.80 11.66 8.43
N SER A 79 -9.92 10.76 8.88
CA SER A 79 -10.29 9.40 9.28
C SER A 79 -11.24 9.40 10.47
N ALA A 80 -10.98 10.23 11.49
CA ALA A 80 -11.88 10.36 12.64
C ALA A 80 -13.26 10.87 12.23
N ALA A 81 -13.32 11.90 11.38
CA ALA A 81 -14.58 12.43 10.86
C ALA A 81 -15.39 11.37 10.10
N ARG A 82 -14.71 10.53 9.30
CA ARG A 82 -15.35 9.41 8.61
C ARG A 82 -15.96 8.40 9.58
N ASN A 83 -15.21 7.99 10.61
CA ASN A 83 -15.72 7.07 11.63
C ASN A 83 -16.93 7.63 12.39
N PHE A 84 -16.93 8.95 12.67
CA PHE A 84 -18.08 9.60 13.30
C PHE A 84 -19.32 9.64 12.40
N HIS A 85 -19.11 9.84 11.09
CA HIS A 85 -20.20 9.76 10.12
C HIS A 85 -20.82 8.35 10.11
N ASP A 86 -19.98 7.32 9.99
CA ASP A 86 -20.44 5.93 9.98
C ASP A 86 -21.19 5.56 11.28
N MET A 87 -20.69 6.01 12.44
CA MET A 87 -21.37 5.82 13.73
C MET A 87 -22.73 6.51 13.80
N THR A 88 -22.84 7.72 13.24
CA THR A 88 -24.09 8.49 13.23
C THR A 88 -25.17 7.77 12.43
N ASP A 89 -24.80 7.23 11.26
CA ASP A 89 -25.73 6.51 10.40
C ASP A 89 -26.26 5.24 11.08
N GLN A 90 -25.37 4.48 11.73
CA GLN A 90 -25.76 3.29 12.49
C GLN A 90 -26.66 3.61 13.69
N PHE A 91 -26.42 4.74 14.37
CA PHE A 91 -27.26 5.18 15.48
C PHE A 91 -28.67 5.55 15.02
N ILE A 92 -28.80 6.23 13.87
CA ILE A 92 -30.10 6.56 13.27
C ILE A 92 -30.84 5.28 12.89
N LEU A 93 -30.16 4.31 12.27
CA LEU A 93 -30.73 3.02 11.89
C LEU A 93 -31.22 2.19 13.10
N GLY A 94 -30.56 2.34 14.26
CA GLY A 94 -30.93 1.64 15.49
C GLY A 94 -32.26 2.08 16.12
N HIS A 95 -32.78 3.27 15.78
CA HIS A 95 -34.06 3.77 16.30
C HIS A 95 -35.28 3.38 15.45
N LEU A 96 -35.09 2.75 14.29
CA LEU A 96 -36.17 2.29 13.43
C LEU A 96 -36.68 0.91 13.91
N GLY A 97 -38.01 0.73 13.90
CA GLY A 97 -38.67 -0.47 14.44
C GLY A 97 -38.19 -1.81 13.83
N THR A 98 -38.60 -2.92 14.45
CA THR A 98 -38.09 -4.28 14.20
C THR A 98 -38.17 -4.77 12.76
N GLU A 99 -39.18 -4.32 11.99
CA GLU A 99 -39.36 -4.71 10.58
C GLU A 99 -38.29 -4.10 9.66
N TYR A 100 -38.05 -2.81 9.80
CA TYR A 100 -37.01 -2.09 9.04
C TYR A 100 -35.61 -2.48 9.49
N LEU A 101 -35.45 -2.81 10.78
CA LEU A 101 -34.17 -3.26 11.33
C LEU A 101 -33.75 -4.63 10.77
N ALA A 102 -34.70 -5.55 10.55
CA ALA A 102 -34.42 -6.86 9.94
C ALA A 102 -33.95 -6.72 8.48
N ALA A 103 -34.63 -5.87 7.70
CA ALA A 103 -34.22 -5.55 6.33
C ALA A 103 -32.85 -4.84 6.29
N CYS A 104 -32.62 -3.89 7.21
CA CYS A 104 -31.36 -3.18 7.36
C CYS A 104 -30.20 -4.10 7.76
N GLY A 105 -30.44 -5.14 8.56
CA GLY A 105 -29.40 -6.10 8.94
C GLY A 105 -28.82 -6.84 7.73
N VAL A 106 -29.69 -7.29 6.83
CA VAL A 106 -29.27 -7.93 5.57
C VAL A 106 -28.54 -6.92 4.69
N ALA A 107 -29.10 -5.72 4.50
CA ALA A 107 -28.48 -4.65 3.72
C ALA A 107 -27.11 -4.23 4.30
N GLY A 108 -26.96 -4.21 5.62
CA GLY A 108 -25.73 -3.85 6.33
C GLY A 108 -24.60 -4.86 6.11
N ILE A 109 -24.91 -6.16 6.16
CA ILE A 109 -23.94 -7.22 5.85
C ILE A 109 -23.42 -7.09 4.41
N TRP A 110 -24.34 -6.88 3.45
CA TRP A 110 -23.97 -6.68 2.05
C TRP A 110 -23.14 -5.40 1.85
N THR A 111 -23.54 -4.31 2.49
CA THR A 111 -22.83 -3.02 2.41
C THR A 111 -21.42 -3.15 2.96
N PHE A 112 -21.25 -3.81 4.11
CA PHE A 112 -19.93 -4.06 4.69
C PHE A 112 -19.04 -4.91 3.78
N LEU A 113 -19.59 -5.96 3.17
CA LEU A 113 -18.84 -6.81 2.23
C LEU A 113 -18.33 -6.01 1.03
N PHE A 114 -19.18 -5.16 0.45
CA PHE A 114 -18.78 -4.29 -0.66
C PHE A 114 -17.76 -3.24 -0.22
N ASP A 115 -17.94 -2.62 0.94
CA ASP A 115 -17.02 -1.62 1.45
C ASP A 115 -15.59 -2.18 1.61
N VAL A 116 -15.46 -3.35 2.24
CA VAL A 116 -14.15 -4.03 2.39
C VAL A 116 -13.54 -4.39 1.03
N MET A 117 -14.33 -4.93 0.10
CA MET A 117 -13.84 -5.29 -1.24
C MET A 117 -13.30 -4.08 -2.00
N VAL A 118 -13.96 -2.92 -1.85
CA VAL A 118 -13.53 -1.67 -2.49
C VAL A 118 -12.25 -1.14 -1.85
N LEU A 119 -12.18 -1.10 -0.52
CA LEU A 119 -11.02 -0.60 0.21
C LEU A 119 -9.75 -1.42 -0.10
N GLU A 120 -9.85 -2.76 -0.07
CA GLU A 120 -8.72 -3.65 -0.37
C GLU A 120 -8.24 -3.52 -1.83
N SER A 121 -9.15 -3.28 -2.77
CA SER A 121 -8.81 -3.07 -4.18
C SER A 121 -7.95 -1.81 -4.37
N VAL A 122 -8.28 -0.73 -3.67
CA VAL A 122 -7.52 0.53 -3.71
C VAL A 122 -6.13 0.36 -3.08
N ILE A 123 -6.05 -0.37 -1.96
CA ILE A 123 -4.78 -0.65 -1.28
C ILE A 123 -3.84 -1.47 -2.18
N GLN A 124 -4.35 -2.51 -2.82
CA GLN A 124 -3.57 -3.31 -3.78
C GLN A 124 -3.07 -2.47 -4.96
N LEU A 125 -3.93 -1.62 -5.53
CA LEU A 125 -3.54 -0.73 -6.62
C LEU A 125 -2.45 0.26 -6.20
N SER A 126 -2.59 0.87 -5.02
CA SER A 126 -1.58 1.79 -4.48
C SER A 126 -0.21 1.12 -4.27
N THR A 127 -0.21 -0.17 -3.93
CA THR A 127 1.00 -0.99 -3.80
C THR A 127 1.65 -1.23 -5.16
N LEU A 128 0.87 -1.65 -6.16
CA LEU A 128 1.35 -1.88 -7.53
C LEU A 128 1.91 -0.60 -8.16
N CYS A 129 1.22 0.54 -7.99
CA CYS A 129 1.69 1.83 -8.47
C CYS A 129 3.03 2.23 -7.83
N SER A 130 3.20 1.98 -6.52
CA SER A 130 4.45 2.26 -5.81
C SER A 130 5.61 1.38 -6.29
N GLN A 131 5.34 0.11 -6.61
CA GLN A 131 6.33 -0.81 -7.18
C GLN A 131 6.76 -0.38 -8.59
N ALA A 132 5.80 -0.05 -9.47
CA ALA A 132 6.09 0.38 -10.84
C ALA A 132 6.80 1.75 -10.86
N PHE A 133 6.46 2.65 -9.94
CA PHE A 133 7.14 3.94 -9.78
C PHE A 133 8.61 3.75 -9.35
N GLY A 134 8.91 2.79 -8.47
CA GLY A 134 10.28 2.46 -8.06
C GLY A 134 11.15 1.87 -9.18
N ALA A 135 10.55 1.26 -10.19
CA ALA A 135 11.25 0.72 -11.36
C ALA A 135 11.60 1.80 -12.42
N GLY A 136 11.16 3.04 -12.25
CA GLY A 136 11.47 4.17 -13.14
C GLY A 136 10.77 4.16 -14.50
N ASN A 137 9.80 3.26 -14.70
CA ASN A 137 9.02 3.17 -15.93
C ASN A 137 7.64 3.81 -15.75
N TYR A 138 7.60 5.14 -15.82
CA TYR A 138 6.39 5.95 -15.59
C TYR A 138 5.30 5.74 -16.64
N THR A 139 5.66 5.31 -17.85
CA THR A 139 4.69 5.01 -18.92
C THR A 139 3.85 3.79 -18.57
N LEU A 140 4.49 2.75 -18.01
CA LEU A 140 3.78 1.56 -17.56
C LEU A 140 2.86 1.88 -16.37
N VAL A 141 3.29 2.73 -15.42
CA VAL A 141 2.48 3.07 -14.21
C VAL A 141 1.07 3.53 -14.58
N GLY A 142 0.93 4.32 -15.66
CA GLY A 142 -0.37 4.77 -16.15
C GLY A 142 -1.26 3.63 -16.67
N GLU A 143 -0.69 2.69 -17.41
CA GLU A 143 -1.41 1.53 -17.95
C GLU A 143 -1.88 0.59 -16.82
N TRP A 144 -1.03 0.31 -15.83
CA TRP A 144 -1.40 -0.50 -14.66
C TRP A 144 -2.49 0.18 -13.83
N PHE A 145 -2.41 1.50 -13.66
CA PHE A 145 -3.43 2.27 -12.96
C PHE A 145 -4.78 2.22 -13.69
N GLN A 146 -4.76 2.45 -15.00
CA GLN A 146 -5.97 2.47 -15.82
C GLN A 146 -6.61 1.09 -15.95
N LEU A 147 -5.80 0.03 -16.03
CA LEU A 147 -6.28 -1.35 -15.99
C LEU A 147 -6.92 -1.67 -14.64
N GLY A 148 -6.29 -1.31 -13.52
CA GLY A 148 -6.86 -1.50 -12.19
C GLY A 148 -8.20 -0.80 -12.02
N LEU A 149 -8.32 0.44 -12.49
CA LEU A 149 -9.57 1.21 -12.45
C LEU A 149 -10.65 0.65 -13.39
N CYS A 150 -10.25 0.15 -14.56
CA CYS A 150 -11.16 -0.51 -15.50
C CYS A 150 -11.71 -1.81 -14.88
N CYS A 151 -10.85 -2.64 -14.30
CA CYS A 151 -11.25 -3.86 -13.59
C CYS A 151 -12.18 -3.55 -12.41
N PHE A 152 -11.89 -2.50 -11.63
CA PHE A 152 -12.75 -2.05 -10.54
C PHE A 152 -14.14 -1.62 -11.05
N THR A 153 -14.18 -0.86 -12.14
CA THR A 153 -15.43 -0.41 -12.76
C THR A 153 -16.24 -1.58 -13.32
N LEU A 154 -15.56 -2.56 -13.95
CA LEU A 154 -16.16 -3.81 -14.42
C LEU A 154 -16.75 -4.62 -13.26
N MET A 155 -16.07 -4.66 -12.12
CA MET A 155 -16.57 -5.30 -10.90
C MET A 155 -17.72 -4.55 -10.24
N CYS A 156 -17.87 -3.25 -10.50
CA CYS A 156 -19.01 -2.48 -10.01
C CYS A 156 -20.33 -2.84 -10.72
N VAL A 157 -20.27 -3.25 -11.99
CA VAL A 157 -21.45 -3.68 -12.78
C VAL A 157 -22.21 -4.85 -12.14
N PRO A 158 -21.58 -5.99 -11.78
CA PRO A 158 -22.31 -7.10 -11.15
C PRO A 158 -22.88 -6.73 -9.78
N VAL A 159 -22.26 -5.81 -9.03
CA VAL A 159 -22.78 -5.31 -7.75
C VAL A 159 -24.06 -4.53 -7.93
N ILE A 160 -24.12 -3.66 -8.95
CA ILE A 160 -25.32 -2.92 -9.29
C ILE A 160 -26.41 -3.91 -9.73
N VAL A 161 -26.08 -4.86 -10.59
CA VAL A 161 -27.04 -5.85 -11.11
C VAL A 161 -27.64 -6.71 -9.98
N THR A 162 -26.83 -7.25 -9.08
CA THR A 162 -27.34 -8.03 -7.94
C THR A 162 -28.21 -7.20 -7.00
N ARG A 163 -27.89 -5.91 -6.82
CA ARG A 163 -28.72 -4.98 -6.05
C ARG A 163 -30.09 -4.73 -6.69
N TRP A 164 -30.15 -4.57 -8.01
CA TRP A 164 -31.41 -4.43 -8.75
C TRP A 164 -32.28 -5.68 -8.63
N PHE A 165 -31.71 -6.86 -8.88
CA PHE A 165 -32.46 -8.12 -8.76
C PHE A 165 -32.97 -8.39 -7.33
N THR A 166 -32.22 -7.96 -6.30
CA THR A 166 -32.65 -8.12 -4.90
C THR A 166 -33.74 -7.11 -4.51
N ALA A 167 -33.72 -5.91 -5.10
CA ALA A 167 -34.74 -4.89 -4.87
C ALA A 167 -36.09 -5.23 -5.55
N ASP A 168 -36.07 -5.95 -6.68
CA ASP A 168 -37.29 -6.46 -7.33
C ASP A 168 -37.88 -7.69 -6.61
N PHE A 169 -37.10 -8.38 -5.77
CA PHE A 169 -37.52 -9.61 -5.08
C PHE A 169 -38.13 -9.36 -3.68
N LEU A 170 -37.95 -8.15 -3.13
CA LEU A 170 -38.44 -7.73 -1.80
C LEU A 170 -39.69 -6.86 -1.94
#